data_AF-W2UIA5-F1
#
_entry.id   AF-W2UIA5-F1
#
_cell.length_a   1.000
_cell.length_b   1.000
_cell.length_c   1.000
_cell.angle_alpha   90.00
_cell.angle_beta   90.00
_cell.angle_gamma   90.00
#
_symmetry.space_group_name_H-M   'P 1'
#
loop_
_entity.id
_entity.type
_entity.pdbx_description
1 polymer ?
#
loop_
_entity_poly.entity_id
_entity_poly.type
_entity_poly.pdbx_seq_one_letter_code
_entity_poly.pdbx_strand_id
1 'polypeptide(L)'
;MLYSYEFAKRLIEAAESVFQDSAELDEAGRTILYLSSLSCEISLKALLERSGYSSKETKKLSHNLSALLAEVSSCSFASTNQKASSIRSKEVVPGTANGTIGTLLESEISGGSVYPNEIRYGDVVRHYPTEAMLNCAKSVSDWCIQNDGSLVRAQTS
;
A
#
# COMPACT_ATOMS: atom_id res chain seq x y z
N MET A 1 -7.24 -6.97 -17.95
CA MET A 1 -7.31 -5.55 -17.51
C MET A 1 -6.29 -5.40 -16.41
N LEU A 2 -5.35 -4.47 -16.57
CA LEU A 2 -4.31 -4.22 -15.58
C LEU A 2 -4.88 -3.38 -14.43
N TYR A 3 -4.28 -3.49 -13.25
CA TYR A 3 -4.56 -2.55 -12.16
C TYR A 3 -4.15 -1.11 -12.56
N SER A 4 -4.89 -0.11 -12.08
CA SER A 4 -4.77 1.28 -12.51
C SER A 4 -4.25 2.19 -11.41
N TYR A 5 -3.12 2.86 -11.65
CA TYR A 5 -2.62 3.93 -10.77
C TYR A 5 -3.59 5.10 -10.66
N GLU A 6 -4.31 5.42 -11.73
CA GLU A 6 -5.32 6.48 -11.70
C GLU A 6 -6.43 6.14 -10.70
N PHE A 7 -6.91 4.89 -10.73
CA PHE A 7 -7.92 4.44 -9.78
C PHE A 7 -7.39 4.47 -8.34
N ALA A 8 -6.15 4.02 -8.10
CA ALA A 8 -5.51 4.11 -6.79
C ALA A 8 -5.43 5.56 -6.28
N LYS A 9 -5.11 6.52 -7.17
CA LYS A 9 -5.07 7.94 -6.83
C LYS A 9 -6.46 8.49 -6.47
N ARG A 10 -7.51 8.11 -7.21
CA ARG A 10 -8.90 8.51 -6.87
C ARG A 10 -9.33 8.03 -5.49
N LEU A 11 -8.87 6.86 -5.05
CA LEU A 11 -9.15 6.36 -3.71
C LEU A 11 -8.47 7.22 -2.63
N ILE A 12 -7.26 7.74 -2.89
CA ILE A 12 -6.57 8.69 -2.00
C ILE A 12 -7.34 10.00 -1.93
N GLU A 13 -7.73 10.57 -3.08
CA GLU A 13 -8.50 11.82 -3.15
C GLU A 13 -9.83 11.70 -2.37
N ALA A 14 -10.50 10.56 -2.48
CA ALA A 14 -11.70 10.27 -1.71
C ALA A 14 -11.43 10.18 -0.20
N ALA A 15 -10.35 9.52 0.21
CA ALA A 15 -9.95 9.43 1.61
C ALA A 15 -9.57 10.80 2.20
N GLU A 16 -8.89 11.66 1.44
CA GLU A 16 -8.58 13.04 1.83
C GLU A 16 -9.85 13.86 2.06
N SER A 17 -10.84 13.72 1.17
CA SER A 17 -12.11 14.43 1.29
C SER A 17 -12.84 14.03 2.57
N VAL A 18 -12.90 12.73 2.89
CA VAL A 18 -13.50 12.22 4.13
C VAL A 18 -12.74 12.73 5.36
N PHE A 19 -11.42 12.77 5.32
CA PHE A 19 -10.58 13.25 6.43
C PHE A 19 -10.80 14.72 6.75
N GLN A 20 -11.07 15.57 5.75
CA GLN A 20 -11.30 17.00 5.95
C GLN A 20 -12.68 17.32 6.54
N ASP A 21 -13.69 16.50 6.21
CA ASP A 21 -15.09 16.75 6.59
C ASP A 21 -15.51 16.06 7.91
N SER A 22 -14.66 15.20 8.49
CA SER A 22 -15.05 14.38 9.64
C SER A 22 -14.74 15.04 11.00
N ALA A 23 -15.79 15.49 11.70
CA ALA A 23 -15.73 15.89 13.11
C ALA A 23 -15.82 14.70 14.09
N GLU A 24 -16.33 13.54 13.63
CA GLU A 24 -16.45 12.29 14.39
C GLU A 24 -15.73 11.16 13.63
N LEU A 25 -14.80 10.47 14.31
CA LEU A 25 -13.74 9.67 13.68
C LEU A 25 -14.07 8.19 13.48
N ASP A 26 -15.24 7.69 13.90
CA ASP A 26 -15.46 6.23 13.95
C ASP A 26 -15.67 5.63 12.54
N GLU A 27 -16.77 5.96 11.85
CA GLU A 27 -17.02 5.45 10.49
C GLU A 27 -16.20 6.18 9.41
N ALA A 28 -15.94 7.48 9.64
CA ALA A 28 -15.03 8.23 8.78
C ALA A 28 -13.62 7.62 8.83
N GLY A 29 -13.13 7.27 10.01
CA GLY A 29 -11.82 6.64 10.20
C GLY A 29 -11.74 5.27 9.53
N ARG A 30 -12.76 4.42 9.67
CA ARG A 30 -12.86 3.15 8.95
C ARG A 30 -12.78 3.34 7.43
N THR A 31 -13.52 4.33 6.92
CA THR A 31 -13.54 4.66 5.50
C THR A 31 -12.15 5.09 5.01
N ILE A 32 -11.48 5.99 5.75
CA ILE A 32 -10.13 6.46 5.41
C ILE A 32 -9.12 5.30 5.41
N LEU A 33 -9.16 4.44 6.43
CA LEU A 33 -8.29 3.26 6.52
C LEU A 33 -8.53 2.30 5.35
N TYR A 34 -9.79 2.01 5.05
CA TYR A 34 -10.16 1.10 3.97
C TYR A 34 -9.69 1.63 2.60
N LEU A 35 -9.97 2.89 2.29
CA LEU A 35 -9.58 3.53 1.03
C LEU A 35 -8.06 3.63 0.89
N SER A 36 -7.36 3.96 1.97
CA SER A 36 -5.89 4.03 1.99
C SER A 36 -5.26 2.66 1.74
N SER A 37 -5.73 1.62 2.44
CA SER A 37 -5.26 0.24 2.25
C SER A 37 -5.55 -0.28 0.85
N LEU A 38 -6.75 -0.02 0.31
CA LEU A 38 -7.09 -0.41 -1.06
C LEU A 38 -6.22 0.34 -2.08
N SER A 39 -5.93 1.63 -1.88
CA SER A 39 -5.02 2.36 -2.76
C SER A 39 -3.61 1.77 -2.78
N CYS A 40 -3.07 1.41 -1.61
CA CYS A 40 -1.80 0.69 -1.50
C CYS A 40 -1.84 -0.63 -2.28
N GLU A 41 -2.89 -1.44 -2.09
CA GLU A 41 -3.08 -2.71 -2.79
C GLU A 41 -3.04 -2.53 -4.31
N ILE A 42 -3.85 -1.61 -4.83
CA ILE A 42 -3.96 -1.38 -6.27
C ILE A 42 -2.65 -0.83 -6.84
N SER A 43 -1.98 0.08 -6.14
CA SER A 43 -0.69 0.65 -6.57
C SER A 43 0.39 -0.42 -6.65
N LEU A 44 0.53 -1.26 -5.63
CA LEU A 44 1.52 -2.34 -5.61
C LEU A 44 1.23 -3.38 -6.69
N LYS A 45 -0.03 -3.79 -6.86
CA LYS A 45 -0.41 -4.74 -7.91
C LYS A 45 -0.18 -4.19 -9.32
N ALA A 46 -0.49 -2.91 -9.56
CA ALA A 46 -0.21 -2.26 -10.83
C ALA A 46 1.29 -2.27 -11.15
N LEU A 47 2.14 -1.98 -10.16
CA LEU A 47 3.59 -2.03 -10.34
C LEU A 47 4.10 -3.44 -10.62
N LEU A 48 3.61 -4.44 -9.87
CA LEU A 48 3.99 -5.84 -10.09
C LEU A 48 3.62 -6.31 -11.50
N GLU A 49 2.41 -6.03 -11.97
CA GLU A 49 2.00 -6.43 -13.33
C GLU A 49 2.90 -5.79 -14.41
N ARG A 50 3.26 -4.51 -14.22
CA ARG A 50 4.17 -3.80 -15.13
C ARG A 50 5.62 -4.25 -15.03
N SER A 51 6.00 -4.86 -13.90
CA SER A 51 7.31 -5.47 -13.67
C SER A 51 7.40 -6.92 -14.21
N GLY A 52 6.32 -7.44 -14.81
CA GLY A 52 6.27 -8.76 -15.44
C GLY A 52 5.49 -9.84 -14.69
N TYR A 53 4.74 -9.50 -13.64
CA TYR A 53 3.83 -10.44 -12.98
C TYR A 53 2.52 -10.57 -13.78
N SER A 54 1.96 -11.77 -13.82
CA SER A 54 0.63 -11.97 -14.41
C SER A 54 -0.48 -11.56 -13.44
N SER A 55 -1.65 -11.18 -13.98
CA SER A 55 -2.84 -10.91 -13.14
C SER A 55 -3.28 -12.11 -12.29
N LYS A 56 -2.91 -13.34 -12.67
CA LYS A 56 -3.19 -14.53 -11.86
C LYS A 56 -2.31 -14.55 -10.60
N GLU A 57 -1.05 -14.16 -10.72
CA GLU A 57 -0.11 -14.09 -9.60
C GLU A 57 -0.48 -12.96 -8.65
N THR A 58 -0.76 -11.76 -9.16
CA THR A 58 -1.16 -10.63 -8.31
C THR A 58 -2.50 -10.87 -7.60
N LYS A 59 -3.43 -11.61 -8.22
CA LYS A 59 -4.67 -12.05 -7.57
C LYS A 59 -4.46 -13.09 -6.46
N LYS A 60 -3.46 -13.97 -6.58
CA LYS A 60 -3.13 -14.95 -5.53
C LYS A 60 -2.64 -14.28 -4.24
N LEU A 61 -1.99 -13.13 -4.36
CA LEU A 61 -1.59 -12.30 -3.22
C LEU A 61 -2.81 -11.65 -2.51
N SER A 62 -3.99 -11.72 -3.12
CA SER A 62 -5.27 -11.26 -2.56
C SER A 62 -5.14 -9.82 -2.04
N HIS A 63 -5.62 -9.55 -0.83
CA HIS A 63 -5.56 -8.26 -0.16
C HIS A 63 -4.35 -8.10 0.77
N ASN A 64 -3.41 -9.06 0.77
CA ASN A 64 -2.30 -9.07 1.73
C ASN A 64 -1.24 -8.03 1.35
N LEU A 65 -1.29 -6.87 2.03
CA LEU A 65 -0.39 -5.74 1.77
C LEU A 65 1.07 -6.08 2.07
N SER A 66 1.33 -6.85 3.14
CA SER A 66 2.70 -7.28 3.50
C SER A 66 3.31 -8.17 2.41
N ALA A 67 2.54 -9.12 1.87
CA ALA A 67 2.99 -10.01 0.80
C ALA A 67 3.20 -9.25 -0.52
N LEU A 68 2.30 -8.32 -0.85
CA LEU A 68 2.46 -7.45 -2.02
C LEU A 68 3.73 -6.59 -1.91
N LEU A 69 3.98 -6.00 -0.74
CA LEU A 69 5.18 -5.22 -0.48
C LEU A 69 6.45 -6.07 -0.57
N ALA A 70 6.41 -7.32 -0.09
CA ALA A 70 7.52 -8.25 -0.17
C ALA A 70 7.86 -8.59 -1.64
N GLU A 71 6.85 -8.85 -2.47
CA GLU A 71 7.05 -9.11 -3.91
C GLU A 71 7.66 -7.90 -4.63
N VAL A 72 7.17 -6.68 -4.37
CA VAL A 72 7.77 -5.44 -4.92
C VAL A 72 9.21 -5.29 -4.44
N SER A 73 9.47 -5.53 -3.15
CA SER A 73 10.82 -5.46 -2.57
C SER A 73 11.79 -6.49 -3.15
N SER A 74 11.27 -7.60 -3.67
CA SER A 74 12.06 -8.66 -4.33
C SER A 74 12.44 -8.31 -5.77
N CYS A 75 11.72 -7.39 -6.42
CA CYS A 75 12.04 -6.90 -7.75
C CYS A 75 13.38 -6.15 -7.74
N SER A 76 14.00 -6.04 -8.91
CA SER A 76 15.25 -5.30 -9.10
C SER A 76 15.04 -4.12 -10.05
N PHE A 77 15.75 -3.03 -9.84
CA PHE A 77 15.84 -1.93 -10.80
C PHE A 77 16.58 -2.39 -12.05
N ALA A 78 15.99 -2.21 -13.22
CA ALA A 78 16.54 -2.64 -14.50
C ALA A 78 17.92 -2.00 -14.80
N SER A 79 18.14 -0.77 -14.34
CA SER A 79 19.35 0.00 -14.60
C SER A 79 20.53 -0.36 -13.68
N THR A 80 20.27 -0.74 -12.43
CA THR A 80 21.31 -0.95 -11.41
C THR A 80 21.37 -2.36 -10.85
N ASN A 81 20.36 -3.19 -11.16
CA ASN A 81 20.11 -4.50 -10.57
C ASN A 81 19.97 -4.50 -9.03
N GLN A 82 19.87 -3.32 -8.41
CA GLN A 82 19.61 -3.19 -6.97
C GLN A 82 18.17 -3.58 -6.66
N LYS A 83 17.95 -4.14 -5.48
CA LYS A 83 16.60 -4.50 -5.03
C LYS A 83 15.74 -3.28 -4.75
N ALA A 84 14.46 -3.39 -5.05
CA ALA A 84 13.45 -2.38 -4.74
C ALA A 84 13.05 -2.34 -3.25
N SER A 85 13.79 -3.02 -2.37
CA SER A 85 13.54 -3.06 -0.93
C SER A 85 13.60 -1.70 -0.23
N SER A 86 14.20 -0.69 -0.88
CA SER A 86 14.23 0.70 -0.41
C SER A 86 12.85 1.34 -0.24
N ILE A 87 11.80 0.82 -0.90
CA ILE A 87 10.43 1.25 -0.65
C ILE A 87 10.05 1.11 0.83
N ARG A 88 10.53 0.05 1.49
CA ARG A 88 10.17 -0.29 2.87
C ARG A 88 10.67 0.75 3.87
N SER A 89 11.81 1.36 3.59
CA SER A 89 12.42 2.38 4.44
C SER A 89 11.96 3.80 4.12
N LYS A 90 11.06 3.99 3.15
CA LYS A 90 10.53 5.32 2.84
C LYS A 90 9.72 5.83 4.03
N GLU A 91 10.14 6.99 4.54
CA GLU A 91 9.52 7.64 5.69
C GLU A 91 8.17 8.26 5.27
N VAL A 92 7.17 8.05 6.11
CA VAL A 92 5.77 8.48 5.95
C VAL A 92 5.37 9.42 7.09
N VAL A 93 5.83 9.13 8.31
CA VAL A 93 5.58 9.95 9.50
C VAL A 93 6.91 10.47 10.03
N PRO A 94 7.32 11.71 9.65
CA PRO A 94 8.62 12.26 9.99
C PRO A 94 8.92 12.23 11.49
N GLY A 95 10.16 11.91 11.84
CA GLY A 95 10.63 11.97 13.24
C GLY A 95 10.12 10.84 14.13
N THR A 96 9.59 9.76 13.53
CA THR A 96 9.19 8.55 14.24
C THR A 96 10.00 7.35 13.74
N ALA A 97 10.56 6.55 14.65
CA ALA A 97 11.39 5.40 14.28
C ALA A 97 10.62 4.32 13.48
N ASN A 98 9.30 4.28 13.63
CA ASN A 98 8.41 3.28 13.04
C ASN A 98 7.47 3.88 11.98
N GLY A 99 7.69 5.11 11.55
CA GLY A 99 6.85 5.82 10.57
C GLY A 99 7.17 5.49 9.13
N THR A 100 7.46 4.23 8.79
CA THR A 100 7.88 3.83 7.44
C THR A 100 6.77 3.07 6.71
N ILE A 101 6.84 3.03 5.37
CA ILE A 101 5.93 2.20 4.55
C ILE A 101 5.97 0.73 5.02
N GLY A 102 7.17 0.18 5.28
CA GLY A 102 7.33 -1.19 5.73
C GLY A 102 6.54 -1.48 7.00
N THR A 103 6.73 -0.63 8.01
CA THR A 103 6.05 -0.78 9.30
C THR A 103 4.53 -0.64 9.20
N LEU A 104 4.04 0.29 8.37
CA LEU A 104 2.61 0.56 8.23
C LEU A 104 1.87 -0.52 7.43
N LEU A 105 2.48 -1.09 6.39
CA LEU A 105 1.88 -2.16 5.58
C LEU A 105 2.04 -3.56 6.19
N GLU A 106 2.86 -3.70 7.23
CA GLU A 106 3.04 -4.92 8.03
C GLU A 106 2.25 -4.88 9.35
N SER A 107 1.25 -3.98 9.45
CA SER A 107 0.43 -3.78 10.64
C SER A 107 -0.25 -5.07 11.13
N GLU A 108 -0.72 -5.92 10.21
CA GLU A 108 -1.36 -7.21 10.52
C GLU A 108 -0.42 -8.14 11.30
N ILE A 109 0.87 -8.16 10.94
CA ILE A 109 1.90 -8.97 11.61
C ILE A 109 2.10 -8.48 13.05
N SER A 110 1.88 -7.18 13.30
CA SER A 110 2.00 -6.55 14.61
C SER A 110 0.69 -6.56 15.41
N GLY A 111 -0.32 -7.32 14.98
CA GLY A 111 -1.60 -7.46 15.68
C GLY A 111 -2.65 -6.39 15.32
N GLY A 112 -2.45 -5.66 14.22
CA GLY A 112 -3.46 -4.78 13.64
C GLY A 112 -4.61 -5.55 12.98
N SER A 113 -5.74 -4.87 12.79
CA SER A 113 -6.92 -5.42 12.14
C SER A 113 -6.62 -5.86 10.71
N VAL A 114 -7.07 -7.07 10.36
CA VAL A 114 -6.84 -7.70 9.06
C VAL A 114 -7.67 -7.02 7.97
N TYR A 115 -6.97 -6.48 6.97
CA TYR A 115 -7.59 -5.90 5.79
C TYR A 115 -8.00 -7.01 4.79
N PRO A 116 -9.20 -6.93 4.17
CA PRO A 116 -10.15 -5.84 4.26
C PRO A 116 -11.27 -6.05 5.29
N ASN A 117 -11.47 -7.27 5.78
CA ASN A 117 -12.72 -7.65 6.43
C ASN A 117 -12.87 -7.06 7.83
N GLU A 118 -11.82 -7.04 8.65
CA GLU A 118 -11.91 -6.51 10.02
C GLU A 118 -12.03 -4.98 10.02
N ILE A 119 -11.47 -4.30 9.00
CA ILE A 119 -11.67 -2.87 8.80
C ILE A 119 -13.13 -2.57 8.41
N ARG A 120 -13.75 -3.40 7.56
CA ARG A 120 -15.14 -3.20 7.11
C ARG A 120 -16.19 -3.58 8.16
N TYR A 121 -15.99 -4.72 8.82
CA TYR A 121 -17.05 -5.38 9.59
C TYR A 121 -16.65 -5.67 11.04
N GLY A 122 -15.40 -5.45 11.42
CA GLY A 122 -14.95 -5.72 12.79
C GLY A 122 -15.61 -4.76 13.78
N ASP A 123 -15.95 -5.26 14.97
CA ASP A 123 -16.56 -4.42 16.01
C ASP A 123 -15.59 -3.34 16.50
N VAL A 124 -14.29 -3.64 16.56
CA VAL A 124 -13.21 -2.71 16.92
C VAL A 124 -12.12 -2.77 15.87
N VAL A 125 -11.79 -1.60 15.28
CA VAL A 125 -10.68 -1.49 14.33
C VAL A 125 -9.41 -1.06 15.07
N ARG A 126 -8.44 -1.97 15.15
CA ARG A 126 -7.11 -1.71 15.71
C ARG A 126 -6.14 -1.47 14.58
N HIS A 127 -5.87 -0.21 14.28
CA HIS A 127 -4.95 0.15 13.20
C HIS A 127 -4.11 1.36 13.59
N TYR A 128 -3.05 1.62 12.83
CA TYR A 128 -2.35 2.90 12.86
C TYR A 128 -3.32 4.07 12.60
N PRO A 129 -2.98 5.29 13.09
CA PRO A 129 -3.80 6.48 12.86
C PRO A 129 -4.18 6.67 11.38
N THR A 130 -5.39 7.14 11.14
CA THR A 130 -5.96 7.34 9.80
C THR A 130 -5.09 8.25 8.94
N GLU A 131 -4.57 9.33 9.52
CA GLU A 131 -3.63 10.25 8.86
C GLU A 131 -2.33 9.56 8.43
N ALA A 132 -1.77 8.72 9.30
CA ALA A 132 -0.55 7.97 8.99
C ALA A 132 -0.76 7.01 7.82
N MET A 133 -1.91 6.31 7.79
CA MET A 133 -2.26 5.41 6.69
C MET A 133 -2.57 6.14 5.39
N LEU A 134 -3.22 7.30 5.46
CA LEU A 134 -3.46 8.15 4.29
C LEU A 134 -2.14 8.65 3.68
N ASN A 135 -1.21 9.12 4.51
CA ASN A 135 0.12 9.52 4.07
C ASN A 135 0.94 8.32 3.54
N CYS A 136 0.72 7.13 4.10
CA CYS A 136 1.33 5.90 3.58
C CYS A 136 0.83 5.61 2.16
N ALA A 137 -0.48 5.68 1.93
CA ALA A 137 -1.06 5.46 0.61
C ALA A 137 -0.51 6.43 -0.44
N LYS A 138 -0.39 7.72 -0.11
CA LYS A 138 0.28 8.73 -0.97
C LYS A 138 1.71 8.32 -1.27
N SER A 139 2.49 8.01 -0.24
CA SER A 139 3.90 7.67 -0.37
C SER A 139 4.15 6.42 -1.21
N VAL A 140 3.30 5.40 -1.06
CA VAL A 140 3.29 4.17 -1.86
C VAL A 140 2.91 4.46 -3.31
N SER A 141 1.83 5.20 -3.53
CA SER A 141 1.34 5.53 -4.87
C SER A 141 2.40 6.32 -5.65
N ASP A 142 2.95 7.37 -5.05
CA ASP A 142 4.02 8.19 -5.65
C ASP A 142 5.26 7.36 -5.96
N TRP A 143 5.69 6.50 -5.02
CA TRP A 143 6.85 5.65 -5.25
C TRP A 143 6.59 4.66 -6.40
N CYS A 144 5.40 4.05 -6.47
CA CYS A 144 5.07 3.13 -7.55
C CYS A 144 5.06 3.83 -8.90
N ILE A 145 4.50 5.04 -8.98
CA ILE A 145 4.46 5.84 -10.23
C ILE A 145 5.87 6.27 -10.65
N GLN A 146 6.71 6.72 -9.71
CA GLN A 146 8.09 7.15 -9.99
C GLN A 146 8.96 6.01 -10.53
N ASN A 147 8.66 4.77 -10.15
CA ASN A 147 9.44 3.59 -10.53
C ASN A 147 8.73 2.72 -11.59
N ASP A 148 7.65 3.24 -12.18
CA ASP A 148 6.90 2.59 -13.25
C ASP A 148 7.81 2.30 -14.45
N GLY A 149 7.83 1.05 -14.92
CA GLY A 149 8.69 0.58 -16.02
C GLY A 149 10.19 0.48 -15.69
N SER A 150 10.62 0.86 -14.47
CA SER A 150 12.02 0.76 -14.04
C SER A 150 12.36 -0.55 -13.33
N LEU A 151 11.34 -1.31 -12.91
CA LEU A 151 11.51 -2.56 -12.18
C LEU A 151 11.36 -3.77 -13.09
N VAL A 152 12.16 -4.79 -12.81
CA VAL A 152 12.06 -6.11 -13.42
C VAL A 152 11.90 -7.16 -12.33
N ARG A 153 11.04 -8.13 -12.59
CA ARG A 153 10.91 -9.32 -11.75
C ARG A 153 12.26 -10.03 -11.65
N ALA A 154 12.63 -10.44 -10.44
CA ALA A 154 13.81 -11.28 -10.26
C ALA A 154 13.64 -12.59 -11.03
N GLN A 155 14.56 -12.92 -11.94
CA GLN A 155 14.56 -14.23 -12.58
C GLN A 155 14.91 -15.27 -11.52
N THR A 156 13.96 -16.19 -11.24
CA THR A 156 14.28 -17.44 -10.54
C THR A 156 15.24 -18.22 -11.43
N SER A 157 16.52 -18.26 -11.03
CA SER A 157 17.53 -19.15 -11.60
C SER A 157 17.28 -20.60 -11.20
#